data_AF-A0A4R5EHL9-F1
#
_entry.id   AF-A0A4R5EHL9-F1
#
_cell.length_a   1.000
_cell.length_b   1.000
_cell.length_c   1.000
_cell.angle_alpha   90.00
_cell.angle_beta   90.00
_cell.angle_gamma   90.00
#
_symmetry.space_group_name_H-M   'P 1'
#
loop_
_entity.id
_entity.type
_entity.pdbx_description
1 polymer ?
#
loop_
_entity_poly.entity_id
_entity_poly.type
_entity_poly.pdbx_seq_one_letter_code
_entity_poly.pdbx_strand_id
1 'polypeptide(L)'
;MPLGDRVLLIAVCCRTNLTLRQVALLFGVSKFAAHRVVDHLAPLLALTLFARRHSPDNVLVVDGTLVPVHVRAIIASSRNYRYSVNMQVGIDANTRLVVAVGPGAGQPQRRHSSP
;
A
#
# COMPACT_ATOMS: atom_id res chain seq x y z
N MET A 1 24.79 -12.08 1.22
CA MET A 1 24.24 -12.23 -0.14
C MET A 1 25.09 -11.48 -1.16
N PRO A 2 25.53 -12.16 -2.24
CA PRO A 2 26.14 -11.56 -3.43
C PRO A 2 25.25 -10.50 -4.11
N LEU A 3 25.82 -9.64 -4.96
CA LEU A 3 25.06 -8.59 -5.66
C LEU A 3 24.01 -9.16 -6.61
N GLY A 4 24.36 -10.22 -7.36
CA GLY A 4 23.45 -10.89 -8.31
C GLY A 4 22.15 -11.37 -7.65
N ASP A 5 22.26 -12.02 -6.49
CA ASP A 5 21.09 -12.51 -5.74
C ASP A 5 20.20 -11.37 -5.23
N ARG A 6 20.80 -10.21 -4.88
CA ARG A 6 20.04 -9.04 -4.46
C ARG A 6 19.23 -8.44 -5.61
N VAL A 7 19.81 -8.37 -6.81
CA VAL A 7 19.12 -7.90 -8.01
C VAL A 7 18.02 -8.88 -8.42
N LEU A 8 18.31 -10.19 -8.38
CA LEU A 8 17.32 -11.22 -8.68
C LEU A 8 16.16 -11.21 -7.67
N LEU A 9 16.45 -10.99 -6.39
CA LEU A 9 15.43 -10.84 -5.33
C LEU A 9 14.49 -9.68 -5.61
N ILE A 10 15.02 -8.53 -6.03
CA ILE A 10 14.23 -7.35 -6.40
C ILE A 10 13.41 -7.63 -7.66
N ALA A 11 14.01 -8.27 -8.68
CA ALA A 11 13.32 -8.63 -9.91
C ALA A 11 12.14 -9.57 -9.64
N VAL A 12 12.32 -10.60 -8.80
CA VAL A 12 11.26 -11.54 -8.40
C VAL A 12 10.18 -10.82 -7.60
N CYS A 13 10.57 -9.99 -6.62
CA CYS A 13 9.62 -9.18 -5.83
C CYS A 13 8.80 -8.21 -6.70
N CYS A 14 9.37 -7.71 -7.81
CA CYS A 14 8.71 -6.78 -8.72
C CYS A 14 7.88 -7.49 -9.81
N ARG A 15 8.33 -8.64 -10.32
CA ARG A 15 7.66 -9.37 -11.41
C ARG A 15 6.59 -10.33 -10.95
N THR A 16 6.61 -10.72 -9.68
CA THR A 16 5.65 -11.66 -9.10
C THR A 16 4.84 -10.99 -8.00
N ASN A 17 3.66 -11.56 -7.71
CA ASN A 17 2.81 -11.10 -6.62
C ASN A 17 3.11 -11.84 -5.30
N LEU A 18 4.37 -12.23 -5.11
CA LEU A 18 4.81 -12.96 -3.92
C LEU A 18 5.03 -12.00 -2.76
N THR A 19 4.60 -12.41 -1.57
CA THR A 19 4.88 -11.68 -0.34
C THR A 19 6.38 -11.69 -0.04
N LEU A 20 6.89 -10.65 0.63
CA LEU A 20 8.30 -10.55 1.02
C LEU A 20 8.78 -11.77 1.84
N ARG A 21 7.87 -12.45 2.54
CA ARG A 21 8.15 -13.70 3.27
C ARG A 21 8.38 -14.87 2.31
N GLN A 22 7.56 -15.02 1.28
CA GLN A 22 7.73 -16.04 0.24
C GLN A 22 9.02 -15.79 -0.55
N VAL A 23 9.30 -14.54 -0.90
CA VAL A 23 10.56 -14.14 -1.51
C VAL A 23 11.74 -14.53 -0.60
N ALA A 24 11.71 -14.16 0.68
CA ALA A 24 12.78 -14.50 1.62
C ALA A 24 13.02 -16.02 1.72
N LEU A 25 11.95 -16.83 1.73
CA LEU A 25 12.03 -18.28 1.72
C LEU A 25 12.69 -18.84 0.45
N LEU A 26 12.35 -18.30 -0.73
CA LEU A 26 12.95 -18.72 -2.01
C LEU A 26 14.47 -18.47 -2.07
N PHE A 27 14.92 -17.39 -1.45
CA PHE A 27 16.33 -17.01 -1.41
C PHE A 27 17.08 -17.54 -0.18
N GLY A 28 16.43 -18.33 0.68
CA GLY A 28 17.03 -18.87 1.90
C GLY A 28 17.49 -17.80 2.90
N VAL A 29 16.91 -16.60 2.84
CA VAL A 29 17.28 -15.46 3.69
C VAL A 29 16.17 -15.15 4.69
N SER A 30 16.51 -14.45 5.76
CA SER A 30 15.49 -13.96 6.69
C SER A 30 14.61 -12.89 6.02
N LYS A 31 13.35 -12.80 6.45
CA LYS A 31 12.42 -11.73 6.02
C LYS A 31 13.03 -10.34 6.21
N PHE A 32 13.76 -10.12 7.31
CA PHE A 32 14.42 -8.84 7.59
C PHE A 32 15.59 -8.57 6.65
N ALA A 33 16.38 -9.58 6.30
CA ALA A 33 17.45 -9.42 5.33
C ALA A 33 16.91 -9.06 3.94
N ALA A 34 15.84 -9.74 3.50
CA ALA A 34 15.14 -9.41 2.26
C ALA A 34 14.59 -7.98 2.29
N HIS A 35 13.99 -7.56 3.41
CA HIS A 35 13.47 -6.20 3.59
C HIS A 35 14.55 -5.13 3.42
N ARG A 36 15.72 -5.31 4.06
CA ARG A 36 16.85 -4.38 3.94
C ARG A 36 17.40 -4.29 2.53
N VAL A 37 17.42 -5.40 1.80
CA VAL A 37 17.85 -5.43 0.39
C VAL A 37 16.90 -4.60 -0.46
N VAL A 38 15.58 -4.75 -0.27
CA VAL A 38 14.57 -3.97 -0.98
C VAL A 38 14.65 -2.48 -0.60
N ASP A 39 14.68 -2.14 0.69
CA ASP A 39 14.76 -0.74 1.16
C ASP A 39 15.99 -0.01 0.64
N HIS A 40 17.13 -0.69 0.54
CA HIS A 40 18.38 -0.04 0.15
C HIS A 40 18.54 0.07 -1.37
N LEU A 41 18.07 -0.91 -2.13
CA LEU A 41 18.29 -0.98 -3.59
C LEU A 41 17.10 -0.51 -4.41
N ALA A 42 15.86 -0.53 -3.88
CA ALA A 42 14.71 0.00 -4.60
C ALA A 42 14.88 1.49 -4.98
N PRO A 43 15.39 2.38 -4.11
CA PRO A 43 15.66 3.76 -4.49
C PRO A 43 16.78 3.89 -5.54
N LEU A 44 17.85 3.09 -5.40
CA LEU A 44 19.03 3.14 -6.28
C LEU A 44 18.73 2.65 -7.70
N LEU A 45 17.84 1.69 -7.84
CA LEU A 45 17.44 1.18 -9.14
C LEU A 45 16.37 2.06 -9.81
N ALA A 46 16.05 3.22 -9.23
CA ALA A 46 14.88 4.02 -9.56
C ALA A 46 13.61 3.15 -9.67
N LEU A 47 13.60 2.01 -8.97
CA LEU A 47 12.49 1.10 -8.88
C LEU A 47 11.50 1.74 -7.92
N THR A 48 10.76 2.69 -8.48
CA THR A 48 9.39 2.94 -8.10
C THR A 48 8.67 1.61 -8.24
N LEU A 49 8.62 0.83 -7.16
CA LEU A 49 7.98 -0.49 -7.18
C LEU A 49 6.52 -0.38 -7.65
N PHE A 50 5.84 0.78 -7.52
CA PHE A 50 4.45 0.98 -7.98
C PHE A 50 4.03 2.39 -8.41
N ALA A 51 4.92 3.36 -8.65
CA ALA A 51 4.45 4.63 -9.25
C ALA A 51 4.43 4.51 -10.78
N ARG A 52 3.61 3.57 -11.30
CA ARG A 52 3.14 3.74 -12.68
C ARG A 52 2.39 5.06 -12.69
N ARG A 53 2.98 6.09 -13.28
CA ARG A 53 2.28 7.34 -13.56
C ARG A 53 1.02 6.93 -14.33
N HIS A 54 -0.12 7.16 -13.71
CA HIS A 54 -1.41 6.91 -14.31
C HIS A 54 -1.52 7.77 -15.56
N SER A 55 -1.88 7.17 -16.69
CA SER A 55 -2.43 7.95 -17.79
C SER A 55 -3.77 8.51 -17.30
N PRO A 56 -4.09 9.80 -17.53
CA PRO A 56 -5.36 10.37 -17.13
C PRO A 56 -6.59 9.63 -17.70
N ASP A 57 -6.41 8.77 -18.71
CA ASP A 57 -7.45 7.93 -19.31
C ASP A 57 -7.75 6.61 -18.57
N ASN A 58 -7.01 6.27 -17.51
CA ASN A 58 -7.23 5.01 -16.79
C ASN A 58 -8.38 5.14 -15.77
N VAL A 59 -9.31 4.18 -15.80
CA VAL A 59 -10.41 4.08 -14.83
C VAL A 59 -9.86 3.67 -13.46
N LEU A 60 -10.14 4.47 -12.45
CA LEU A 60 -9.76 4.25 -11.06
C LEU A 60 -10.97 3.85 -10.24
N VAL A 61 -10.88 2.73 -9.54
CA VAL A 61 -11.86 2.32 -8.52
C VAL A 61 -11.35 2.81 -7.18
N VAL A 62 -12.15 3.60 -6.47
CA VAL A 62 -11.85 4.03 -5.10
C VAL A 62 -12.68 3.20 -4.14
N ASP A 63 -12.02 2.44 -3.28
CA ASP A 63 -12.66 1.71 -2.19
C ASP A 63 -12.36 2.36 -0.84
N GLY A 64 -13.35 2.36 0.05
CA GLY A 64 -13.26 2.90 1.40
C GLY A 64 -13.24 1.77 2.43
N THR A 65 -12.07 1.53 3.04
CA THR A 65 -11.89 0.49 4.06
C THR A 65 -11.61 1.12 5.42
N LEU A 66 -12.33 0.69 6.46
CA LEU A 66 -12.04 1.11 7.84
C LEU A 66 -10.86 0.32 8.40
N VAL A 67 -9.76 1.02 8.68
CA VAL A 67 -8.57 0.45 9.31
C VAL A 67 -8.57 0.80 10.79
N PRO A 68 -8.45 -0.16 11.72
CA PRO A 68 -8.34 0.14 13.14
C PRO A 68 -7.00 0.82 13.45
N VAL A 69 -7.03 1.95 14.16
CA VAL A 69 -5.83 2.75 14.49
C VAL A 69 -5.81 3.05 15.98
N HIS A 70 -4.68 2.77 16.63
CA HIS A 70 -4.48 2.98 18.08
C HIS A 70 -3.98 4.39 18.43
N VAL A 71 -3.60 5.20 17.45
CA VAL A 71 -3.13 6.57 17.64
C VAL A 71 -4.31 7.54 17.53
N ARG A 72 -4.59 8.27 18.62
CA ARG A 72 -5.78 9.14 18.75
C ARG A 72 -5.86 10.32 17.78
N ALA A 73 -4.72 10.75 17.23
CA ALA A 73 -4.63 11.96 16.41
C ALA A 73 -5.32 11.85 15.04
N ILE A 74 -5.59 10.63 14.56
CA ILE A 74 -6.07 10.37 13.19
C ILE A 74 -7.45 9.70 13.19
N ILE A 75 -8.00 9.39 14.38
CA ILE A 75 -9.25 8.61 14.52
C ILE A 75 -10.45 9.39 13.99
N ALA A 76 -11.27 8.75 13.16
CA ALA A 76 -12.57 9.27 12.79
C ALA A 76 -13.58 9.01 13.93
N SER A 77 -14.19 10.06 14.47
CA SER A 77 -15.22 9.90 15.50
C SER A 77 -16.50 9.37 14.84
N SER A 78 -16.86 8.13 15.09
CA SER A 78 -18.18 7.60 14.72
C SER A 78 -18.76 6.77 15.85
N ARG A 79 -20.09 6.72 15.92
CA ARG A 79 -20.84 6.02 16.97
C ARG A 79 -20.51 4.52 17.04
N ASN A 80 -20.16 3.91 15.91
CA ASN A 80 -19.89 2.48 15.78
C ASN A 80 -18.40 2.13 15.63
N TYR A 81 -17.51 3.10 15.34
CA TYR A 81 -16.11 2.80 14.99
C TYR A 81 -15.10 3.70 15.72
N ARG A 82 -15.20 3.74 17.05
CA ARG A 82 -14.45 4.59 18.01
C ARG A 82 -12.91 4.56 17.90
N TYR A 83 -12.31 3.71 17.06
CA TYR A 83 -10.87 3.56 16.89
C TYR A 83 -10.47 3.17 15.46
N SER A 84 -11.05 3.82 14.44
CA SER A 84 -10.72 3.53 13.05
C SER A 84 -10.59 4.78 12.19
N VAL A 85 -9.91 4.61 11.06
CA VAL A 85 -9.76 5.63 10.01
C VAL A 85 -10.31 5.05 8.73
N ASN A 86 -11.11 5.84 8.01
CA ASN A 86 -11.53 5.49 6.67
C ASN A 86 -10.35 5.70 5.72
N MET A 87 -9.75 4.59 5.30
CA MET A 87 -8.66 4.57 4.33
C MET A 87 -9.27 4.42 2.93
N GLN A 88 -8.98 5.37 2.06
CA GLN A 88 -9.31 5.25 0.64
C GLN A 88 -8.16 4.60 -0.11
N VAL A 89 -8.49 3.62 -0.93
CA VAL A 89 -7.56 2.90 -1.80
C VAL A 89 -7.99 3.13 -3.23
N GLY A 90 -7.15 3.78 -4.03
CA GLY A 90 -7.32 3.91 -5.47
C GLY A 90 -6.68 2.71 -6.18
N ILE A 91 -7.49 2.00 -6.96
CA ILE A 91 -7.10 0.80 -7.71
C ILE A 91 -7.31 1.07 -9.20
N ASP A 92 -6.30 0.79 -10.02
CA ASP A 92 -6.44 0.79 -11.47
C ASP A 92 -7.38 -0.33 -11.90
N ALA A 93 -8.49 -0.03 -12.56
CA ALA A 93 -9.48 -1.03 -12.95
C ALA A 93 -8.95 -2.02 -13.99
N ASN A 94 -8.04 -1.59 -14.86
CA ASN A 94 -7.50 -2.37 -15.97
C ASN A 94 -6.41 -3.34 -15.50
N THR A 95 -5.62 -2.93 -14.52
CA THR A 95 -4.47 -3.70 -14.02
C THR A 95 -4.69 -4.28 -12.63
N ARG A 96 -5.76 -3.88 -11.94
CA ARG A 96 -6.12 -4.27 -10.56
C ARG A 96 -5.02 -3.98 -9.54
N LEU A 97 -4.13 -3.02 -9.83
CA LEU A 97 -3.07 -2.61 -8.94
C LEU A 97 -3.48 -1.39 -8.11
N VAL A 98 -3.02 -1.36 -6.87
CA VAL A 98 -3.17 -0.19 -6.00
C VAL A 98 -2.23 0.91 -6.48
N VAL A 99 -2.77 2.10 -6.68
CA VAL A 99 -2.02 3.26 -7.20
C VAL A 99 -2.02 4.46 -6.26
N ALA A 100 -2.95 4.50 -5.30
CA ALA A 100 -2.96 5.49 -4.24
C ALA A 100 -3.57 4.90 -2.97
N VAL A 101 -3.04 5.28 -1.81
CA VAL A 101 -3.60 4.94 -0.50
C VAL A 101 -3.50 6.17 0.39
N GLY A 102 -4.59 6.55 1.03
CA GLY A 102 -4.59 7.67 1.97
C GLY A 102 -5.83 7.72 2.85
N PRO A 103 -5.81 8.47 3.95
CA PRO A 103 -7.02 8.73 4.71
C PRO A 103 -8.02 9.48 3.83
N GLY A 104 -9.26 9.00 3.79
CA GLY A 104 -10.32 9.66 3.07
C GLY A 104 -10.63 11.03 3.70
N ALA A 105 -10.85 12.05 2.87
CA ALA A 105 -11.44 13.29 3.32
C ALA A 105 -12.81 12.96 3.93
N GLY A 106 -12.92 13.01 5.25
CA GLY A 106 -14.17 12.73 5.94
C GLY A 106 -15.28 13.59 5.35
N GLN A 107 -16.33 12.98 4.82
CA GLN A 107 -17.50 13.76 4.41
C GLN A 107 -18.00 14.54 5.64
N PRO A 108 -18.19 15.87 5.53
CA PRO A 108 -18.77 16.63 6.62
C PRO A 108 -20.14 16.04 6.92
N GLN A 109 -20.28 15.55 8.14
CA GLN A 109 -21.50 14.93 8.63
C GLN A 109 -22.66 15.92 8.43
N ARG A 110 -23.57 15.62 7.49
CA ARG A 110 -24.82 16.37 7.35
C ARG A 110 -25.51 16.28 8.70
N ARG A 111 -25.52 17.40 9.43
CA ARG A 111 -26.40 17.58 10.58
C ARG A 111 -27.81 17.53 10.02
N HIS A 112 -28.46 16.38 10.18
CA HIS A 112 -29.91 16.34 10.17
C HIS A 112 -30.37 17.05 11.45
N SER A 113 -30.62 18.35 11.31
CA SER A 113 -31.52 19.06 12.20
C SER A 113 -32.92 18.56 11.86
N SER A 114 -33.50 17.78 12.76
CA SER A 114 -34.94 17.52 12.77
C SER A 114 -35.60 18.47 13.78
N PRO A 115 -36.85 18.87 13.52
CA PRO A 115 -37.45 20.14 13.96
C PRO A 115 -37.78 20.24 15.45
#